data_AF-A0A2M7Y3Q7-F1
#
_entry.id   AF-A0A2M7Y3Q7-F1
#
_cell.length_a   1.000
_cell.length_b   1.000
_cell.length_c   1.000
_cell.angle_alpha   90.00
_cell.angle_beta   90.00
_cell.angle_gamma   90.00
#
_symmetry.space_group_name_H-M   'P 1'
#
loop_
_entity.id
_entity.type
_entity.pdbx_description
1 polymer ?
#
loop_
_entity_poly.entity_id
_entity_poly.type
_entity_poly.pdbx_seq_one_letter_code
_entity_poly.pdbx_strand_id
1 'polypeptide(L)'
;MKQACWIIGLAGLSLAAPASASINWTLYSGASGCSTSGSTYGNTRTCSGSGSGSPAVTASAWANTYNSSNTKIENAYLGAYTGGLGVKNRDAANGTDAGEGSSPEHAMDNNDRIDSILFSFTDSVVLESVRTGWYWSDSDVSVLRYKNSDTPSLGMKTYADLVSATGGWELVSTVDLDSGSCSSGVCTKSVNAGGADSKYWLVSAYTTAFGTVSGSDTGNDYVKIYALSGDRPTPPPPGGGVPEPGSMALIGIAALGLLATRRRG
;
A
#
# COMPACT_ATOMS: atom_id res chain seq x y z
N MET A 1 7.20 54.44 45.17
CA MET A 1 7.20 54.38 43.70
C MET A 1 7.63 52.98 43.27
N LYS A 2 6.69 52.12 42.88
CA LYS A 2 6.97 50.79 42.31
C LYS A 2 6.16 50.70 41.03
N GLN A 3 6.83 50.76 39.87
CA GLN A 3 6.22 50.62 38.56
C GLN A 3 5.93 49.13 38.30
N ALA A 4 4.67 48.80 38.01
CA ALA A 4 4.27 47.49 37.51
C ALA A 4 4.29 47.53 35.98
N CYS A 5 5.26 46.83 35.38
CA CYS A 5 5.35 46.59 33.95
C CYS A 5 4.47 45.39 33.61
N TRP A 6 3.42 45.59 32.81
CA TRP A 6 2.55 44.52 32.31
C TRP A 6 3.09 44.04 30.97
N ILE A 7 3.63 42.82 30.96
CA ILE A 7 4.00 42.10 29.73
C ILE A 7 2.71 41.51 29.15
N ILE A 8 2.28 42.03 28.01
CA ILE A 8 1.21 41.45 27.20
C ILE A 8 1.81 40.24 26.47
N GLY A 9 1.43 39.03 26.88
CA GLY A 9 1.79 37.80 26.17
C GLY A 9 0.99 37.68 24.87
N LEU A 10 1.69 37.66 23.73
CA LEU A 10 1.10 37.23 22.47
C LEU A 10 0.84 35.72 22.55
N ALA A 11 -0.43 35.33 22.55
CA ALA A 11 -0.83 33.94 22.33
C ALA A 11 -0.58 33.60 20.85
N GLY A 12 0.43 32.78 20.58
CA GLY A 12 0.72 32.24 19.25
C GLY A 12 -0.39 31.28 18.83
N LEU A 13 -1.18 31.65 17.83
CA LEU A 13 -2.18 30.78 17.21
C LEU A 13 -1.45 29.78 16.32
N SER A 14 -1.22 28.56 16.82
CA SER A 14 -0.69 27.45 16.02
C SER A 14 -1.73 27.05 14.98
N LEU A 15 -1.46 27.35 13.71
CA LEU A 15 -2.26 26.87 12.59
C LEU A 15 -1.97 25.37 12.43
N ALA A 16 -2.93 24.52 12.82
CA ALA A 16 -2.86 23.09 12.53
C ALA A 16 -2.90 22.89 11.01
N ALA A 17 -1.90 22.18 10.47
CA ALA A 17 -1.91 21.77 9.06
C ALA A 17 -3.17 20.90 8.80
N PRO A 18 -3.77 20.99 7.60
CA PRO A 18 -4.92 20.15 7.27
C PRO A 18 -4.49 18.67 7.32
N ALA A 19 -5.17 17.88 8.14
CA ALA A 19 -5.01 16.43 8.13
C ALA A 19 -5.68 15.91 6.85
N SER A 20 -4.89 15.32 5.94
CA SER A 20 -5.43 14.50 4.86
C SER A 20 -6.03 13.23 5.47
N ALA A 21 -7.18 12.80 4.95
CA ALA A 21 -7.75 11.53 5.36
C ALA A 21 -7.09 10.40 4.55
N SER A 22 -6.61 9.36 5.24
CA SER A 22 -6.00 8.18 4.63
C SER A 22 -6.92 7.54 3.59
N ILE A 23 -6.36 7.23 2.43
CA ILE A 23 -7.04 6.59 1.30
C ILE A 23 -6.98 5.08 1.53
N ASN A 24 -8.13 4.42 1.42
CA ASN A 24 -8.26 2.98 1.60
C ASN A 24 -8.69 2.33 0.28
N TRP A 25 -8.04 1.23 -0.07
CA TRP A 25 -8.42 0.37 -1.19
C TRP A 25 -8.85 -0.99 -0.63
N THR A 26 -10.14 -1.30 -0.69
CA THR A 26 -10.68 -2.60 -0.27
C THR A 26 -10.65 -3.57 -1.44
N LEU A 27 -10.08 -4.78 -1.25
CA LEU A 27 -9.67 -5.66 -2.35
C LEU A 27 -10.28 -7.08 -2.30
N TYR A 28 -11.11 -7.38 -1.30
CA TYR A 28 -11.74 -8.68 -1.14
C TYR A 28 -12.93 -8.90 -2.10
N SER A 29 -13.41 -10.15 -2.20
CA SER A 29 -14.57 -10.48 -3.03
C SER A 29 -15.84 -9.76 -2.55
N GLY A 30 -16.46 -8.98 -3.44
CA GLY A 30 -17.64 -8.18 -3.10
C GLY A 30 -17.32 -6.76 -2.63
N ALA A 31 -16.04 -6.37 -2.60
CA ALA A 31 -15.67 -4.97 -2.44
C ALA A 31 -16.31 -4.11 -3.55
N SER A 32 -16.99 -3.03 -3.15
CA SER A 32 -17.56 -2.07 -4.08
C SER A 32 -16.48 -1.29 -4.83
N GLY A 33 -16.72 -0.97 -6.10
CA GLY A 33 -15.78 -0.16 -6.90
C GLY A 33 -14.55 -0.92 -7.37
N CYS A 34 -14.57 -2.25 -7.31
CA CYS A 34 -13.60 -3.16 -7.90
C CYS A 34 -14.16 -3.82 -9.17
N SER A 35 -13.31 -3.97 -10.19
CA SER A 35 -13.61 -4.69 -11.44
C SER A 35 -12.46 -5.65 -11.79
N THR A 36 -12.74 -6.67 -12.60
CA THR A 36 -11.72 -7.62 -13.10
C THR A 36 -11.61 -7.51 -14.62
N SER A 37 -10.40 -7.63 -15.17
CA SER A 37 -10.19 -7.67 -16.62
C SER A 37 -10.52 -9.01 -17.27
N GLY A 38 -10.71 -10.06 -16.47
CA GLY A 38 -11.07 -11.39 -16.95
C GLY A 38 -10.99 -12.47 -15.89
N SER A 39 -11.02 -13.73 -16.35
CA SER A 39 -10.98 -14.95 -15.52
C SER A 39 -9.84 -15.91 -15.90
N THR A 40 -8.81 -15.40 -16.56
CA THR A 40 -7.64 -16.17 -17.03
C THR A 40 -6.35 -15.65 -16.42
N TYR A 41 -5.27 -16.43 -16.48
CA TYR A 41 -3.93 -15.98 -16.10
C TYR A 41 -3.56 -14.64 -16.74
N GLY A 42 -2.94 -13.76 -15.96
CA GLY A 42 -2.65 -12.38 -16.37
C GLY A 42 -3.84 -11.43 -16.24
N ASN A 43 -4.93 -11.85 -15.60
CA ASN A 43 -6.00 -10.91 -15.24
C ASN A 43 -5.50 -9.88 -14.23
N THR A 44 -6.21 -8.76 -14.19
CA THR A 44 -5.97 -7.65 -13.27
C THR A 44 -7.27 -7.31 -12.56
N ARG A 45 -7.14 -6.69 -11.39
CA ARG A 45 -8.28 -6.15 -10.64
C ARG A 45 -8.05 -4.69 -10.35
N THR A 46 -8.97 -3.84 -10.80
CA THR A 46 -8.89 -2.39 -10.60
C THR A 46 -9.93 -1.96 -9.58
N CYS A 47 -9.47 -1.35 -8.50
CA CYS A 47 -10.29 -0.90 -7.38
C CYS A 47 -10.13 0.61 -7.15
N SER A 48 -11.24 1.29 -6.87
CA SER A 48 -11.24 2.72 -6.53
C SER A 48 -10.72 2.94 -5.10
N GLY A 49 -9.95 4.01 -4.88
CA GLY A 49 -9.61 4.46 -3.54
C GLY A 49 -10.82 5.12 -2.85
N SER A 50 -10.87 5.05 -1.52
CA SER A 50 -11.92 5.70 -0.74
C SER A 50 -11.83 7.23 -0.89
N GLY A 51 -12.97 7.89 -1.10
CA GLY A 51 -13.04 9.34 -1.24
C GLY A 51 -12.98 9.82 -2.70
N SER A 52 -13.57 10.97 -2.96
CA SER A 52 -13.64 11.56 -4.30
C SER A 52 -12.26 11.99 -4.77
N GLY A 53 -11.87 11.59 -5.98
CA GLY A 53 -10.59 11.94 -6.57
C GLY A 53 -9.40 11.16 -6.02
N SER A 54 -9.63 10.10 -5.24
CA SER A 54 -8.56 9.20 -4.78
C SER A 54 -7.97 8.40 -5.96
N PRO A 55 -6.66 8.07 -5.93
CA PRO A 55 -6.06 7.23 -6.95
C PRO A 55 -6.76 5.87 -7.02
N ALA A 56 -6.94 5.33 -8.21
CA ALA A 56 -7.32 3.93 -8.35
C ALA A 56 -6.08 3.05 -8.26
N VAL A 57 -6.25 1.81 -7.81
CA VAL A 57 -5.20 0.78 -7.80
C VAL A 57 -5.57 -0.34 -8.76
N THR A 58 -4.62 -0.77 -9.57
CA THR A 58 -4.73 -1.98 -10.41
C THR A 58 -3.75 -3.02 -9.88
N ALA A 59 -4.29 -4.14 -9.38
CA ALA A 59 -3.52 -5.28 -8.89
C ALA A 59 -3.33 -6.32 -10.00
N SER A 60 -2.16 -6.96 -10.03
CA SER A 60 -1.82 -8.09 -10.92
C SER A 60 -0.98 -9.12 -10.16
N ALA A 61 -1.22 -10.41 -10.40
CA ALA A 61 -0.51 -11.50 -9.72
C ALA A 61 0.70 -11.99 -10.53
N TRP A 62 1.74 -12.44 -9.82
CA TRP A 62 3.02 -12.89 -10.37
C TRP A 62 3.59 -14.02 -9.51
N ALA A 63 4.34 -14.93 -10.14
CA ALA A 63 4.97 -16.06 -9.45
C ALA A 63 6.22 -16.53 -10.19
N ASN A 64 7.19 -17.14 -9.51
CA ASN A 64 8.42 -17.70 -10.12
C ASN A 64 8.19 -19.02 -10.87
N THR A 65 7.13 -19.13 -11.66
CA THR A 65 6.72 -20.36 -12.37
C THR A 65 7.14 -20.40 -13.85
N TYR A 66 7.90 -19.41 -14.32
CA TYR A 66 8.29 -19.37 -15.72
C TYR A 66 9.21 -20.54 -16.05
N ASN A 67 8.78 -21.35 -17.02
CA ASN A 67 9.44 -22.55 -17.53
C ASN A 67 9.68 -23.65 -16.46
N SER A 68 10.21 -24.80 -16.87
CA SER A 68 10.41 -25.95 -15.98
C SER A 68 11.45 -25.75 -14.87
N SER A 69 12.20 -24.65 -14.88
CA SER A 69 13.19 -24.33 -13.85
C SER A 69 12.59 -23.58 -12.66
N ASN A 70 11.40 -22.98 -12.78
CA ASN A 70 10.69 -22.35 -11.67
C ASN A 70 11.52 -21.36 -10.83
N THR A 71 12.35 -20.57 -11.52
CA THR A 71 13.21 -19.53 -10.90
C THR A 71 12.85 -18.13 -11.37
N LYS A 72 12.14 -18.02 -12.48
CA LYS A 72 11.84 -16.76 -13.15
C LYS A 72 10.35 -16.44 -13.03
N ILE A 73 10.07 -15.16 -12.92
CA ILE A 73 8.74 -14.62 -12.70
C ILE A 73 7.94 -14.64 -14.01
N GLU A 74 6.68 -15.06 -13.93
CA GLU A 74 5.66 -14.81 -14.96
C GLU A 74 4.32 -14.44 -14.32
N ASN A 75 3.37 -13.99 -15.15
CA ASN A 75 2.06 -13.58 -14.65
C ASN A 75 1.27 -14.79 -14.13
N ALA A 76 0.55 -14.58 -13.05
CA ALA A 76 -0.34 -15.55 -12.42
C ALA A 76 -1.81 -15.09 -12.55
N TYR A 77 -2.75 -15.88 -12.02
CA TYR A 77 -4.14 -15.49 -11.91
C TYR A 77 -4.37 -14.80 -10.55
N LEU A 78 -5.01 -13.63 -10.58
CA LEU A 78 -5.36 -12.87 -9.38
C LEU A 78 -6.80 -13.18 -8.95
N GLY A 79 -6.94 -14.02 -7.93
CA GLY A 79 -8.21 -14.34 -7.30
C GLY A 79 -8.66 -13.25 -6.32
N ALA A 80 -9.97 -13.12 -6.13
CA ALA A 80 -10.54 -12.35 -5.03
C ALA A 80 -11.47 -13.25 -4.23
N TYR A 81 -11.24 -13.30 -2.92
CA TYR A 81 -11.95 -14.14 -1.96
C TYR A 81 -12.44 -13.28 -0.79
N THR A 82 -13.26 -13.84 0.09
CA THR A 82 -13.80 -13.12 1.26
C THR A 82 -12.69 -12.52 2.12
N GLY A 83 -11.55 -13.22 2.24
CA GLY A 83 -10.38 -12.78 2.99
C GLY A 83 -9.42 -11.83 2.25
N GLY A 84 -9.65 -11.54 0.97
CA GLY A 84 -8.77 -10.67 0.17
C GLY A 84 -8.36 -11.24 -1.18
N LEU A 85 -7.39 -10.59 -1.80
CA LEU A 85 -6.72 -11.06 -3.01
C LEU A 85 -5.77 -12.21 -2.69
N GLY A 86 -5.82 -13.25 -3.50
CA GLY A 86 -4.85 -14.34 -3.47
C GLY A 86 -4.36 -14.65 -4.89
N VAL A 87 -3.32 -15.45 -4.98
CA VAL A 87 -2.69 -15.84 -6.22
C VAL A 87 -3.11 -17.26 -6.58
N LYS A 88 -3.13 -17.53 -7.88
CA LYS A 88 -3.09 -18.87 -8.45
C LYS A 88 -2.02 -18.86 -9.52
N ASN A 89 -0.86 -19.43 -9.25
CA ASN A 89 0.28 -19.53 -10.14
C ASN A 89 0.06 -20.59 -11.24
N ARG A 90 0.99 -20.66 -12.19
CA ARG A 90 0.85 -21.48 -13.41
C ARG A 90 1.21 -22.95 -13.22
N ASP A 91 1.88 -23.31 -12.13
CA ASP A 91 2.22 -24.70 -11.81
C ASP A 91 1.02 -25.48 -11.24
N ALA A 92 -0.08 -24.78 -10.87
CA ALA A 92 -1.39 -25.35 -10.57
C ALA A 92 -1.89 -26.38 -11.58
N ALA A 93 -1.59 -26.17 -12.86
CA ALA A 93 -2.04 -27.03 -13.96
C ALA A 93 -1.09 -28.20 -14.24
N ASN A 94 0.16 -28.12 -13.79
CA ASN A 94 1.24 -29.03 -14.17
C ASN A 94 1.61 -30.04 -13.05
N GLY A 95 1.01 -29.92 -11.87
CA GLY A 95 1.12 -30.90 -10.77
C GLY A 95 2.41 -30.82 -9.95
N THR A 96 3.30 -29.88 -10.27
CA THR A 96 4.49 -29.54 -9.47
C THR A 96 4.18 -28.61 -8.31
N ASP A 97 2.95 -28.08 -8.27
CA ASP A 97 2.34 -27.28 -7.23
C ASP A 97 0.81 -27.50 -7.29
N ALA A 98 0.37 -28.72 -6.94
CA ALA A 98 -0.95 -29.23 -7.32
C ALA A 98 -2.10 -28.73 -6.42
N GLY A 99 -1.80 -28.13 -5.26
CA GLY A 99 -2.80 -27.53 -4.37
C GLY A 99 -3.19 -26.11 -4.81
N GLU A 100 -2.37 -25.50 -5.67
CA GLU A 100 -2.53 -24.14 -6.18
C GLU A 100 -3.91 -23.87 -6.80
N GLY A 101 -4.67 -22.97 -6.19
CA GLY A 101 -6.04 -22.62 -6.54
C GLY A 101 -7.13 -23.27 -5.67
N SER A 102 -6.77 -24.14 -4.74
CA SER A 102 -7.64 -24.63 -3.66
C SER A 102 -7.16 -24.10 -2.32
N SER A 103 -8.04 -24.02 -1.31
CA SER A 103 -7.58 -23.63 0.03
C SER A 103 -6.62 -24.70 0.59
N PRO A 104 -5.46 -24.32 1.15
CA PRO A 104 -5.00 -22.96 1.46
C PRO A 104 -4.31 -22.18 0.31
N GLU A 105 -3.74 -22.86 -0.69
CA GLU A 105 -2.90 -22.36 -1.82
C GLU A 105 -3.65 -21.59 -2.91
N HIS A 106 -4.74 -20.92 -2.55
CA HIS A 106 -5.26 -19.80 -3.32
C HIS A 106 -5.00 -18.49 -2.58
N ALA A 107 -3.90 -18.49 -1.84
CA ALA A 107 -3.31 -17.39 -1.12
C ALA A 107 -2.21 -16.79 -2.00
N MET A 108 -1.60 -15.70 -1.54
CA MET A 108 -0.25 -15.36 -1.96
C MET A 108 0.66 -16.09 -0.97
N ASP A 109 1.45 -17.04 -1.45
CA ASP A 109 2.28 -17.88 -0.59
C ASP A 109 3.70 -18.11 -1.15
N ASN A 110 4.54 -18.72 -0.32
CA ASN A 110 5.89 -19.15 -0.67
C ASN A 110 6.08 -20.68 -0.57
N ASN A 111 4.98 -21.45 -0.59
CA ASN A 111 5.07 -22.90 -0.60
C ASN A 111 5.40 -23.39 -2.01
N ASP A 112 6.55 -24.04 -2.19
CA ASP A 112 7.11 -24.46 -3.48
C ASP A 112 7.45 -23.31 -4.46
N ARG A 113 6.54 -22.35 -4.67
CA ARG A 113 6.70 -21.15 -5.50
C ARG A 113 6.49 -19.93 -4.64
N ILE A 114 7.10 -18.81 -5.03
CA ILE A 114 6.93 -17.52 -4.38
C ILE A 114 5.98 -16.69 -5.22
N ASP A 115 4.85 -16.36 -4.62
CA ASP A 115 3.83 -15.50 -5.18
C ASP A 115 3.98 -14.05 -4.75
N SER A 116 3.55 -13.16 -5.64
CA SER A 116 3.50 -11.73 -5.40
C SER A 116 2.35 -11.05 -6.13
N ILE A 117 1.95 -9.89 -5.60
CA ILE A 117 0.93 -9.03 -6.16
C ILE A 117 1.53 -7.64 -6.38
N LEU A 118 1.53 -7.21 -7.64
CA LEU A 118 1.91 -5.87 -8.05
C LEU A 118 0.70 -4.94 -8.00
N PHE A 119 0.78 -3.89 -7.20
CA PHE A 119 -0.18 -2.80 -7.10
C PHE A 119 0.30 -1.58 -7.88
N SER A 120 -0.43 -1.24 -8.94
CA SER A 120 -0.15 -0.09 -9.81
C SER A 120 -1.19 1.00 -9.59
N PHE A 121 -0.77 2.15 -9.05
CA PHE A 121 -1.64 3.28 -8.74
C PHE A 121 -1.66 4.29 -9.90
N THR A 122 -2.80 4.96 -10.09
CA THR A 122 -2.93 6.02 -11.10
C THR A 122 -2.04 7.23 -10.80
N ASP A 123 -1.89 7.55 -9.51
CA ASP A 123 -1.00 8.57 -8.97
C ASP A 123 0.05 7.95 -8.05
N SER A 124 1.11 8.69 -7.71
CA SER A 124 2.04 8.23 -6.67
C SER A 124 1.34 8.19 -5.31
N VAL A 125 1.65 7.16 -4.52
CA VAL A 125 1.06 6.91 -3.21
C VAL A 125 2.17 6.60 -2.21
N VAL A 126 2.07 7.18 -1.02
CA VAL A 126 2.79 6.72 0.17
C VAL A 126 1.97 5.57 0.75
N LEU A 127 2.37 4.32 0.47
CA LEU A 127 1.66 3.14 0.99
C LEU A 127 1.95 3.01 2.48
N GLU A 128 0.97 3.22 3.34
CA GLU A 128 1.15 3.22 4.79
C GLU A 128 1.00 1.82 5.39
N SER A 129 -0.04 1.10 4.97
CA SER A 129 -0.37 -0.20 5.55
C SER A 129 -0.87 -1.23 4.55
N VAL A 130 -0.59 -2.49 4.86
CA VAL A 130 -1.15 -3.68 4.23
C VAL A 130 -2.05 -4.36 5.25
N ARG A 131 -3.22 -4.83 4.80
CA ARG A 131 -4.16 -5.58 5.63
C ARG A 131 -4.34 -6.98 5.07
N THR A 132 -4.20 -8.00 5.91
CA THR A 132 -4.59 -9.38 5.60
C THR A 132 -5.95 -9.66 6.20
N GLY A 133 -6.80 -10.37 5.47
CA GLY A 133 -8.13 -10.80 5.95
C GLY A 133 -8.24 -12.32 6.04
N TRP A 134 -7.17 -13.03 5.72
CA TRP A 134 -7.06 -14.46 5.85
C TRP A 134 -5.58 -14.84 5.78
N TYR A 135 -5.18 -15.77 6.64
CA TYR A 135 -3.88 -16.39 6.61
C TYR A 135 -3.96 -17.84 7.10
N TRP A 136 -2.91 -18.61 6.88
CA TRP A 136 -2.79 -19.96 7.40
C TRP A 136 -1.35 -20.26 7.78
N SER A 137 -1.13 -20.83 8.97
CA SER A 137 0.19 -21.14 9.54
C SER A 137 1.05 -19.90 9.84
N ASP A 138 1.50 -19.19 8.81
CA ASP A 138 2.38 -18.03 8.89
C ASP A 138 1.99 -16.97 7.84
N SER A 139 2.49 -15.74 7.97
CA SER A 139 2.05 -14.59 7.19
C SER A 139 3.10 -13.52 6.94
N ASP A 140 4.39 -13.89 6.97
CA ASP A 140 5.48 -13.00 6.60
C ASP A 140 5.38 -12.57 5.13
N VAL A 141 5.43 -11.27 4.89
CA VAL A 141 5.46 -10.68 3.53
C VAL A 141 6.58 -9.68 3.38
N SER A 142 7.12 -9.60 2.17
CA SER A 142 8.03 -8.53 1.75
C SER A 142 7.28 -7.48 0.95
N VAL A 143 7.50 -6.20 1.30
CA VAL A 143 6.94 -5.04 0.62
C VAL A 143 8.05 -4.26 -0.06
N LEU A 144 7.94 -4.12 -1.37
CA LEU A 144 8.90 -3.40 -2.19
C LEU A 144 8.23 -2.21 -2.87
N ARG A 145 9.01 -1.15 -3.11
CA ARG A 145 8.60 -0.05 -3.98
C ARG A 145 9.48 0.05 -5.21
N TYR A 146 8.89 0.45 -6.32
CA TYR A 146 9.65 0.78 -7.53
C TYR A 146 10.15 2.22 -7.46
N LYS A 147 11.43 2.44 -7.73
CA LYS A 147 12.11 3.73 -7.59
C LYS A 147 12.13 4.56 -8.88
N ASN A 148 11.99 3.90 -10.03
CA ASN A 148 12.10 4.58 -11.31
C ASN A 148 10.75 5.16 -11.74
N SER A 149 10.78 6.05 -12.74
CA SER A 149 9.59 6.74 -13.26
C SER A 149 8.87 5.97 -14.37
N ASP A 150 9.49 4.95 -14.94
CA ASP A 150 8.91 4.07 -15.96
C ASP A 150 8.02 2.98 -15.35
N THR A 151 7.41 2.16 -16.20
CA THR A 151 6.60 1.02 -15.76
C THR A 151 7.53 -0.18 -15.49
N PRO A 152 7.48 -0.79 -14.29
CA PRO A 152 8.32 -1.93 -13.98
C PRO A 152 7.98 -3.14 -14.86
N SER A 153 9.01 -3.90 -15.22
CA SER A 153 8.87 -5.22 -15.85
C SER A 153 9.32 -6.30 -14.88
N LEU A 154 8.43 -7.24 -14.55
CA LEU A 154 8.72 -8.38 -13.67
C LEU A 154 9.03 -9.66 -14.46
N GLY A 155 8.41 -9.85 -15.63
CA GLY A 155 8.49 -11.09 -16.40
C GLY A 155 9.92 -11.50 -16.77
N MET A 156 10.19 -12.81 -16.72
CA MET A 156 11.46 -13.46 -17.05
C MET A 156 12.66 -13.06 -16.15
N LYS A 157 12.43 -12.32 -15.07
CA LYS A 157 13.42 -11.99 -14.03
C LYS A 157 13.29 -12.94 -12.85
N THR A 158 14.36 -13.13 -12.09
CA THR A 158 14.28 -13.71 -10.75
C THR A 158 13.85 -12.63 -9.74
N TYR A 159 13.39 -13.02 -8.54
CA TYR A 159 13.13 -12.04 -7.47
C TYR A 159 14.39 -11.28 -7.05
N ALA A 160 15.56 -11.94 -7.06
CA ALA A 160 16.84 -11.29 -6.77
C ALA A 160 17.22 -10.23 -7.82
N ASP A 161 16.85 -10.42 -9.09
CA ASP A 161 17.10 -9.44 -10.14
C ASP A 161 16.34 -8.12 -9.89
N LEU A 162 15.20 -8.16 -9.19
CA LEU A 162 14.39 -6.97 -8.91
C LEU A 162 15.11 -5.96 -8.00
N VAL A 163 15.83 -6.47 -7.00
CA VAL A 163 16.58 -5.66 -6.02
C VAL A 163 18.05 -5.45 -6.40
N SER A 164 18.47 -5.95 -7.56
CA SER A 164 19.80 -5.70 -8.10
C SER A 164 20.01 -4.21 -8.44
N ALA A 165 21.25 -3.81 -8.69
CA ALA A 165 21.60 -2.42 -9.03
C ALA A 165 20.82 -1.84 -10.22
N THR A 166 20.33 -2.69 -11.13
CA THR A 166 19.56 -2.30 -12.34
C THR A 166 18.09 -2.72 -12.27
N GLY A 167 17.65 -3.36 -11.18
CA GLY A 167 16.30 -3.90 -11.05
C GLY A 167 15.23 -2.85 -10.75
N GLY A 168 15.63 -1.72 -10.16
CA GLY A 168 14.75 -0.57 -9.90
C GLY A 168 13.83 -0.73 -8.67
N TRP A 169 13.79 -1.91 -8.04
CA TRP A 169 13.06 -2.12 -6.79
C TRP A 169 13.94 -1.88 -5.57
N GLU A 170 13.31 -1.51 -4.47
CA GLU A 170 13.92 -1.56 -3.13
C GLU A 170 12.96 -2.23 -2.16
N LEU A 171 13.53 -3.04 -1.26
CA LEU A 171 12.80 -3.58 -0.12
C LEU A 171 12.53 -2.45 0.88
N VAL A 172 11.26 -2.22 1.18
CA VAL A 172 10.81 -1.19 2.12
C VAL A 172 10.62 -1.79 3.51
N SER A 173 10.01 -2.97 3.58
CA SER A 173 9.86 -3.71 4.83
C SER A 173 9.62 -5.20 4.57
N THR A 174 9.90 -5.99 5.60
CA THR A 174 9.32 -7.33 5.77
C THR A 174 8.46 -7.27 7.03
N VAL A 175 7.24 -7.79 6.97
CA VAL A 175 6.29 -7.77 8.08
C VAL A 175 5.58 -9.11 8.19
N ASP A 176 5.46 -9.61 9.42
CA ASP A 176 4.51 -10.64 9.81
C ASP A 176 3.12 -9.99 9.86
N LEU A 177 2.18 -10.38 8.99
CA LEU A 177 0.88 -9.70 8.87
C LEU A 177 -0.10 -9.99 10.02
N ASP A 178 0.00 -11.14 10.68
CA ASP A 178 -0.92 -11.57 11.73
C ASP A 178 -0.44 -11.24 13.14
N SER A 179 0.81 -10.81 13.30
CA SER A 179 1.28 -10.29 14.58
C SER A 179 0.50 -9.03 15.02
N GLY A 180 0.30 -8.88 16.33
CA GLY A 180 -0.34 -7.69 16.90
C GLY A 180 -1.88 -7.69 16.84
N SER A 181 -2.50 -6.54 16.59
CA SER A 181 -3.95 -6.36 16.72
C SER A 181 -4.70 -6.68 15.43
N CYS A 182 -5.38 -7.82 15.41
CA CYS A 182 -6.39 -8.17 14.41
C CYS A 182 -7.79 -7.82 14.92
N SER A 183 -8.66 -7.32 14.05
CA SER A 183 -10.06 -7.07 14.37
C SER A 183 -10.96 -7.79 13.38
N SER A 184 -11.87 -8.62 13.88
CA SER A 184 -12.79 -9.42 13.05
C SER A 184 -12.09 -10.25 11.97
N GLY A 185 -10.91 -10.82 12.29
CA GLY A 185 -10.12 -11.62 11.36
C GLY A 185 -9.33 -10.81 10.32
N VAL A 186 -9.33 -9.48 10.40
CA VAL A 186 -8.51 -8.60 9.57
C VAL A 186 -7.38 -8.01 10.41
N CYS A 187 -6.15 -8.28 10.02
CA CYS A 187 -4.94 -7.77 10.66
C CYS A 187 -4.33 -6.66 9.81
N THR A 188 -3.79 -5.63 10.44
CA THR A 188 -3.23 -4.45 9.76
C THR A 188 -1.79 -4.23 10.18
N LYS A 189 -0.89 -4.06 9.21
CA LYS A 189 0.51 -3.74 9.44
C LYS A 189 0.95 -2.50 8.70
N SER A 190 1.65 -1.63 9.41
CA SER A 190 2.35 -0.50 8.81
C SER A 190 3.61 -0.99 8.09
N VAL A 191 3.84 -0.53 6.86
CA VAL A 191 4.87 -1.09 5.97
C VAL A 191 5.91 -0.08 5.48
N ASN A 192 5.70 1.22 5.69
CA ASN A 192 6.52 2.27 5.09
C ASN A 192 6.76 3.43 6.08
N ALA A 193 7.48 3.13 7.16
CA ALA A 193 7.81 4.14 8.16
C ALA A 193 8.63 5.32 7.60
N GLY A 194 9.33 5.11 6.48
CA GLY A 194 10.10 6.15 5.79
C GLY A 194 9.25 7.14 4.98
N GLY A 195 7.96 6.87 4.78
CA GLY A 195 7.05 7.77 4.05
C GLY A 195 7.39 7.93 2.57
N ALA A 196 8.09 6.96 1.98
CA ALA A 196 8.49 7.03 0.58
C ALA A 196 7.30 6.75 -0.34
N ASP A 197 7.19 7.46 -1.46
CA ASP A 197 6.11 7.25 -2.41
C ASP A 197 6.55 6.41 -3.62
N SER A 198 5.56 5.77 -4.25
CA SER A 198 5.69 5.15 -5.57
C SER A 198 4.32 4.98 -6.22
N LYS A 199 4.32 4.90 -7.55
CA LYS A 199 3.16 4.41 -8.32
C LYS A 199 3.06 2.88 -8.30
N TYR A 200 4.14 2.18 -7.96
CA TYR A 200 4.21 0.72 -8.05
C TYR A 200 4.76 0.12 -6.76
N TRP A 201 3.94 -0.73 -6.15
CA TRP A 201 4.26 -1.45 -4.92
C TRP A 201 4.10 -2.94 -5.18
N LEU A 202 5.08 -3.73 -4.79
CA LEU A 202 5.04 -5.19 -4.89
C LEU A 202 4.93 -5.75 -3.47
N VAL A 203 3.91 -6.55 -3.21
CA VAL A 203 3.81 -7.35 -1.99
C VAL A 203 4.04 -8.79 -2.40
N SER A 204 4.95 -9.48 -1.72
CA SER A 204 5.33 -10.86 -1.99
C SER A 204 5.21 -11.67 -0.70
N ALA A 205 4.87 -12.95 -0.79
CA ALA A 205 5.18 -13.86 0.29
C ALA A 205 6.69 -13.81 0.57
N TYR A 206 7.10 -14.01 1.83
CA TYR A 206 8.47 -13.73 2.22
C TYR A 206 9.47 -14.60 1.45
N THR A 207 10.59 -13.98 1.10
CA THR A 207 11.71 -14.65 0.47
C THR A 207 13.01 -13.94 0.81
N THR A 208 14.07 -14.72 0.99
CA THR A 208 15.42 -14.18 1.20
C THR A 208 16.02 -13.56 -0.07
N ALA A 209 15.36 -13.71 -1.23
CA ALA A 209 15.80 -13.12 -2.50
C ALA A 209 15.87 -11.59 -2.48
N PHE A 210 15.11 -10.94 -1.57
CA PHE A 210 15.14 -9.48 -1.39
C PHE A 210 16.12 -9.02 -0.30
N GLY A 211 16.80 -9.96 0.35
CA GLY A 211 17.57 -9.75 1.57
C GLY A 211 16.99 -10.54 2.75
N THR A 212 17.81 -10.77 3.77
CA THR A 212 17.40 -11.47 4.99
C THR A 212 17.07 -10.46 6.08
N VAL A 213 15.88 -10.58 6.68
CA VAL A 213 15.45 -9.77 7.82
C VAL A 213 15.36 -10.67 9.05
N SER A 214 15.97 -10.27 10.16
CA SER A 214 15.92 -11.06 11.39
C SER A 214 14.51 -11.09 11.97
N GLY A 215 14.03 -12.28 12.32
CA GLY A 215 12.70 -12.48 12.89
C GLY A 215 11.62 -12.89 11.89
N SER A 216 11.92 -12.87 10.58
CA SER A 216 11.12 -13.56 9.57
C SER A 216 11.76 -14.91 9.27
N ASP A 217 10.96 -15.97 9.31
CA ASP A 217 11.45 -17.33 9.10
C ASP A 217 11.14 -17.85 7.70
N THR A 218 11.73 -18.98 7.34
CA THR A 218 11.59 -19.56 5.99
C THR A 218 10.48 -20.62 5.95
N GLY A 219 9.54 -20.57 6.91
CA GLY A 219 8.31 -21.34 6.88
C GLY A 219 7.44 -20.96 5.69
N ASN A 220 6.35 -21.70 5.53
CA ASN A 220 5.40 -21.43 4.47
C ASN A 220 4.40 -20.37 4.95
N ASP A 221 4.41 -19.22 4.30
CA ASP A 221 3.50 -18.10 4.48
C ASP A 221 2.30 -18.27 3.57
N TYR A 222 1.09 -18.05 4.07
CA TYR A 222 -0.10 -18.03 3.23
C TYR A 222 -0.97 -16.85 3.61
N VAL A 223 -1.15 -15.88 2.70
CA VAL A 223 -1.93 -14.67 3.01
C VAL A 223 -2.89 -14.26 1.90
N LYS A 224 -3.97 -13.57 2.27
CA LYS A 224 -4.82 -12.86 1.31
C LYS A 224 -4.87 -11.38 1.63
N ILE A 225 -4.50 -10.55 0.67
CA ILE A 225 -4.43 -9.10 0.84
C ILE A 225 -5.84 -8.52 0.78
N TYR A 226 -6.37 -8.15 1.94
CA TYR A 226 -7.74 -7.67 2.13
C TYR A 226 -7.89 -6.21 1.71
N ALA A 227 -6.93 -5.37 2.08
CA ALA A 227 -6.95 -3.95 1.78
C ALA A 227 -5.56 -3.34 1.87
N LEU A 228 -5.42 -2.16 1.25
CA LEU A 228 -4.27 -1.27 1.41
C LEU A 228 -4.76 0.06 1.99
N SER A 229 -3.90 0.75 2.73
CA SER A 229 -4.11 2.17 3.04
C SER A 229 -2.87 2.98 2.77
N GLY A 230 -3.06 4.24 2.44
CA GLY A 230 -1.97 5.16 2.17
C GLY A 230 -2.47 6.57 1.94
N ASP A 231 -1.52 7.44 1.64
CA ASP A 231 -1.79 8.84 1.41
C ASP A 231 -1.18 9.34 0.11
N ARG A 232 -1.65 10.51 -0.33
CA ARG A 232 -0.95 11.26 -1.37
C ARG A 232 0.39 11.76 -0.80
N PRO A 233 1.47 11.76 -1.60
CA PRO A 233 2.72 12.38 -1.18
C PRO A 233 2.44 13.81 -0.75
N THR A 234 2.95 14.20 0.41
CA THR A 234 2.87 15.61 0.81
C THR A 234 3.70 16.40 -0.20
N PRO A 235 3.16 17.50 -0.77
CA PRO A 235 3.99 18.40 -1.54
C PRO A 235 5.15 18.85 -0.65
N PRO A 236 6.40 18.94 -1.17
CA PRO A 236 7.45 19.59 -0.42
C PRO A 236 6.92 20.98 0.02
N PRO A 237 7.26 21.44 1.24
CA PRO A 237 6.88 22.78 1.69
C PRO A 237 7.21 23.77 0.57
N PRO A 238 6.31 24.72 0.23
CA PRO A 238 6.62 25.73 -0.77
C PRO A 238 7.99 26.34 -0.44
N GLY A 239 8.96 26.16 -1.34
CA GLY A 239 10.34 26.56 -1.09
C GLY A 239 10.39 28.06 -0.78
N GLY A 240 10.62 28.43 0.48
CA GLY A 240 10.85 29.81 0.93
C GLY A 240 9.75 30.85 0.66
N GLY A 241 8.67 30.48 -0.03
CA GLY A 241 7.48 31.30 -0.17
C GLY A 241 6.64 31.11 1.07
N VAL A 242 6.29 32.23 1.70
CA VAL A 242 5.33 32.31 2.81
C VAL A 242 4.24 31.25 2.60
N PRO A 243 3.92 30.43 3.61
CA PRO A 243 2.71 29.63 3.54
C PRO A 243 1.57 30.56 3.08
N GLU A 244 0.63 30.08 2.30
CA GLU A 244 -0.63 30.78 2.09
C GLU A 244 -1.63 30.21 3.09
N PRO A 245 -1.50 30.48 4.41
CA PRO A 245 -2.45 29.97 5.37
C PRO A 245 -3.71 30.81 5.23
N GLY A 246 -4.80 30.21 4.79
CA GLY A 246 -6.13 30.68 5.14
C GLY A 246 -6.46 32.14 4.84
N SER A 247 -5.83 32.79 3.85
CA SER A 247 -6.19 34.18 3.48
C SER A 247 -7.69 34.30 3.17
N MET A 248 -8.31 33.25 2.60
CA MET A 248 -9.76 33.17 2.42
C MET A 248 -10.55 33.05 3.74
N ALA A 249 -10.02 32.33 4.73
CA ALA A 249 -10.66 32.19 6.04
C ALA A 249 -10.56 33.48 6.88
N LEU A 250 -9.42 34.19 6.81
CA LEU A 250 -9.25 35.45 7.52
C LEU A 250 -10.04 36.60 6.89
N ILE A 251 -10.15 36.64 5.56
CA ILE A 251 -11.06 37.58 4.86
C ILE A 251 -12.52 37.30 5.25
N GLY A 252 -12.92 36.03 5.38
CA GLY A 252 -14.26 35.65 5.84
C GLY A 252 -14.57 36.10 7.28
N ILE A 253 -13.63 35.94 8.21
CA ILE A 253 -13.78 36.37 9.61
C ILE A 253 -13.73 37.90 9.73
N ALA A 254 -12.87 38.59 8.96
CA ALA A 254 -12.81 40.05 8.93
C ALA A 254 -14.11 40.67 8.40
N ALA A 255 -14.72 40.08 7.37
CA ALA A 255 -16.01 40.54 6.83
C ALA A 255 -17.18 40.33 7.82
N LEU A 256 -17.20 39.22 8.56
CA LEU A 256 -18.20 38.97 9.60
C LEU A 256 -18.03 39.90 10.82
N GLY A 257 -16.79 40.24 11.18
CA GLY A 257 -16.49 41.24 12.22
C GLY A 257 -16.96 42.65 11.88
N LEU A 258 -16.86 43.07 10.62
CA LEU A 258 -17.34 44.37 10.11
C LEU A 258 -18.87 44.47 10.02
N LEU A 259 -19.58 43.34 9.87
CA LEU A 259 -21.05 43.30 9.90
C LEU A 259 -21.61 43.36 11.34
N ALA A 260 -20.88 42.81 12.32
CA ALA A 260 -21.28 42.81 13.72
C ALA A 260 -21.13 44.20 14.40
N THR A 261 -20.21 45.04 13.94
CA THR A 261 -20.00 46.39 14.49
C THR A 261 -21.01 47.43 14.00
N ARG A 262 -21.77 47.16 12.93
CA ARG A 262 -22.84 48.07 12.45
C ARG A 262 -24.18 47.96 13.18
N ARG A 263 -24.32 47.08 14.18
CA ARG A 263 -25.57 46.93 14.98
C ARG A 263 -25.51 47.52 16.39
N ARG A 264 -24.46 48.29 16.70
CA ARG A 264 -24.41 49.14 17.91
C ARG A 264 -23.99 50.56 17.53
N GLY A 265 -24.92 51.28 16.92
CA GLY A 265 -24.92 52.71 16.68
C GLY A 265 -26.36 53.19 16.77
#